data_AF-A0A3D1GYM6-F1
#
_entry.id   AF-A0A3D1GYM6-F1
#
_cell.length_a   1.000
_cell.length_b   1.000
_cell.length_c   1.000
_cell.angle_alpha   90.00
_cell.angle_beta   90.00
_cell.angle_gamma   90.00
#
_symmetry.space_group_name_H-M   'P 1'
#
loop_
_entity.id
_entity.type
_entity.pdbx_description
1 polymer ?
#
loop_
_entity_poly.entity_id
_entity_poly.type
_entity_poly.pdbx_seq_one_letter_code
_entity_poly.pdbx_strand_id
1 'polypeptide(L)'
;MKKFLLMLAMPFLALSISAEEASTLNAVCVDLKSGDSKYVAFSDQPTIKAEDGKLYVVSAVDNKQLVLADLSDVEKVSAESHIFTPTGIKPLVINGKDVEEIYNIDGTKATTIVPGRIYIIKSQGKTRKVVK
;
A
#
# COMPACT_ATOMS: atom_id res chain seq x y z
N MET A 1 27.22 -64.57 2.60
CA MET A 1 25.96 -64.01 3.15
C MET A 1 26.13 -62.52 3.34
N LYS A 2 25.71 -61.70 2.37
CA LYS A 2 25.80 -60.22 2.44
C LYS A 2 24.43 -59.67 2.80
N LYS A 3 24.42 -58.84 3.85
CA LYS A 3 23.23 -58.30 4.53
C LYS A 3 22.55 -57.25 3.65
N PHE A 4 21.24 -57.38 3.44
CA PHE A 4 20.41 -56.34 2.84
C PHE A 4 20.08 -55.29 3.92
N LEU A 5 20.60 -54.07 3.74
CA LEU A 5 20.17 -52.91 4.52
C LEU A 5 19.04 -52.24 3.73
N LEU A 6 17.82 -52.36 4.23
CA LEU A 6 16.62 -51.74 3.67
C LEU A 6 16.55 -50.30 4.23
N MET A 7 16.97 -49.31 3.45
CA MET A 7 16.76 -47.89 3.77
C MET A 7 15.32 -47.51 3.45
N LEU A 8 14.53 -47.21 4.49
CA LEU A 8 13.23 -46.57 4.37
C LEU A 8 13.45 -45.10 3.98
N ALA A 9 13.17 -44.75 2.73
CA ALA A 9 13.07 -43.36 2.29
C ALA A 9 11.75 -42.78 2.80
N MET A 10 11.80 -41.98 3.86
CA MET A 10 10.69 -41.13 4.25
C MET A 10 10.57 -39.98 3.23
N PRO A 11 9.38 -39.73 2.65
CA PRO A 11 9.17 -38.52 1.88
C PRO A 11 9.22 -37.33 2.84
N PHE A 12 10.27 -36.51 2.72
CA PHE A 12 10.27 -35.16 3.27
C PHE A 12 9.09 -34.41 2.63
N LEU A 13 8.00 -34.27 3.39
CA LEU A 13 6.97 -33.28 3.12
C LEU A 13 7.66 -31.91 3.20
N ALA A 14 8.10 -31.41 2.05
CA ALA A 14 8.48 -30.02 1.90
C ALA A 14 7.21 -29.20 2.16
N LEU A 15 7.08 -28.71 3.39
CA LEU A 15 6.19 -27.61 3.69
C LEU A 15 6.66 -26.45 2.82
N SER A 16 5.97 -26.22 1.71
CA SER A 16 6.10 -24.99 0.94
C SER A 16 5.57 -23.87 1.82
N ILE A 17 6.46 -23.36 2.68
CA ILE A 17 6.28 -22.09 3.36
C ILE A 17 6.24 -21.07 2.22
N SER A 18 5.04 -20.61 1.90
CA SER A 18 4.86 -19.43 1.07
C SER A 18 5.69 -18.35 1.75
N ALA A 19 6.76 -17.90 1.08
CA ALA A 19 7.53 -16.77 1.53
C ALA A 19 6.55 -15.61 1.72
N GLU A 20 6.29 -15.25 2.97
CA GLU A 20 5.66 -14.00 3.31
C GLU A 20 6.65 -12.94 2.81
N GLU A 21 6.36 -12.36 1.64
CA GLU A 21 7.17 -11.29 1.06
C GLU A 21 7.42 -10.27 2.16
N ALA A 22 8.70 -10.01 2.47
CA ALA A 22 9.06 -8.96 3.40
C ALA A 22 8.31 -7.69 2.99
N SER A 23 7.53 -7.12 3.90
CA SER A 23 6.61 -6.02 3.59
C SER A 23 7.41 -4.78 3.18
N THR A 24 7.62 -4.61 1.88
CA THR A 24 8.21 -3.41 1.31
C THR A 24 7.26 -2.25 1.60
N LEU A 25 7.76 -1.19 2.23
CA LEU A 25 7.01 0.06 2.44
C LEU A 25 6.90 0.83 1.12
N ASN A 26 6.08 0.30 0.22
CA ASN A 26 5.92 0.72 -1.16
C ASN A 26 4.69 1.61 -1.39
N ALA A 27 3.97 1.98 -0.33
CA ALA A 27 2.83 2.88 -0.40
C ALA A 27 2.95 4.04 0.57
N VAL A 28 2.29 5.14 0.22
CA VAL A 28 2.23 6.37 1.02
C VAL A 28 0.77 6.76 1.19
N CYS A 29 0.37 6.97 2.44
CA CYS A 29 -0.90 7.56 2.79
C CYS A 29 -0.68 8.95 3.38
N VAL A 30 -1.53 9.90 2.98
CA VAL A 30 -1.51 11.28 3.45
C VAL A 30 -2.89 11.61 3.95
N ASP A 31 -3.02 11.71 5.26
CA ASP A 31 -4.24 12.18 5.91
C ASP A 31 -4.27 13.70 5.83
N LEU A 32 -5.38 14.25 5.33
CA LEU A 32 -5.58 15.68 5.18
C LEU A 32 -6.41 16.23 6.32
N LYS A 33 -6.20 17.51 6.63
CA LYS A 33 -7.03 18.29 7.57
C LYS A 33 -8.49 18.46 7.11
N SER A 34 -8.85 18.00 5.91
CA SER A 34 -10.25 17.90 5.48
C SER A 34 -10.94 16.62 5.98
N GLY A 35 -10.15 15.66 6.47
CA GLY A 35 -10.56 14.31 6.87
C GLY A 35 -10.56 13.27 5.75
N ASP A 36 -10.14 13.63 4.54
CA ASP A 36 -9.84 12.67 3.48
C ASP A 36 -8.40 12.18 3.59
N SER A 37 -8.15 10.97 3.11
CA SER A 37 -6.78 10.45 2.97
C SER A 37 -6.47 10.22 1.50
N LYS A 38 -5.30 10.68 1.05
CA LYS A 38 -4.77 10.35 -0.28
C LYS A 38 -3.83 9.17 -0.17
N TYR A 39 -3.95 8.24 -1.10
CA TYR A 39 -3.19 7.00 -1.10
C TYR A 39 -2.53 6.78 -2.45
N VAL A 40 -1.26 6.40 -2.44
CA VAL A 40 -0.52 6.00 -3.64
C VAL A 40 0.36 4.81 -3.30
N ALA A 41 0.42 3.83 -4.20
CA ALA A 41 1.30 2.66 -4.07
C ALA A 41 2.20 2.56 -5.30
N PHE A 42 3.38 1.96 -5.12
CA PHE A 42 4.40 1.75 -6.15
C PHE A 42 4.91 0.32 -6.08
N SER A 43 5.51 -0.18 -7.16
CA SER A 43 6.14 -1.50 -7.14
C SER A 43 7.35 -1.55 -6.20
N ASP A 44 8.11 -0.45 -6.10
CA ASP A 44 9.27 -0.29 -5.23
C ASP A 44 9.06 0.80 -4.19
N GLN A 45 9.92 0.85 -3.17
CA GLN A 45 9.87 1.90 -2.14
C GLN A 45 10.04 3.30 -2.76
N PRO A 46 9.03 4.18 -2.67
CA PRO A 46 9.14 5.52 -3.20
C PRO A 46 9.86 6.46 -2.24
N THR A 47 10.28 7.63 -2.73
CA THR A 47 10.82 8.71 -1.89
C THR A 47 9.77 9.77 -1.63
N ILE A 48 9.58 10.17 -0.36
CA ILE A 48 8.70 11.27 0.03
C ILE A 48 9.54 12.57 0.07
N LYS A 49 9.07 13.64 -0.58
CA LYS A 49 9.73 14.95 -0.61
C LYS A 49 8.76 16.07 -0.26
N ALA A 50 9.28 17.13 0.36
CA ALA A 50 8.55 18.35 0.65
C ALA A 50 9.32 19.54 0.06
N GLU A 51 8.73 20.24 -0.91
CA GLU A 51 9.35 21.34 -1.65
C GLU A 51 8.25 22.32 -2.11
N ASP A 52 8.55 23.61 -2.21
CA ASP A 52 7.61 24.64 -2.69
C ASP A 52 6.21 24.64 -2.03
N GLY A 53 6.15 24.29 -0.75
CA GLY A 53 4.88 24.20 -0.02
C GLY A 53 4.03 22.98 -0.36
N LYS A 54 4.56 22.01 -1.10
CA LYS A 54 3.86 20.80 -1.57
C LYS A 54 4.54 19.54 -1.08
N LEU A 55 3.72 18.52 -0.83
CA LEU A 55 4.16 17.16 -0.54
C LEU A 55 4.15 16.34 -1.83
N TYR A 56 5.26 15.69 -2.12
CA TYR A 56 5.45 14.86 -3.28
C TYR A 56 5.83 13.45 -2.91
N VAL A 57 5.52 12.53 -3.81
CA VAL A 57 6.13 11.22 -3.85
C VAL A 57 6.82 11.01 -5.19
N VAL A 58 8.06 10.51 -5.13
CA VAL A 58 8.89 10.20 -6.29
C VAL A 58 9.02 8.69 -6.42
N SER A 59 8.61 8.19 -7.56
CA SER A 59 8.73 6.78 -7.95
C SER A 59 10.20 6.39 -8.09
N ALA A 60 10.61 5.24 -7.55
CA ALA A 60 11.97 4.72 -7.71
C ALA A 60 12.23 4.14 -9.12
N VAL A 61 11.17 3.77 -9.85
CA VAL A 61 11.27 3.09 -11.16
C VAL A 61 11.56 4.07 -12.29
N ASP A 62 10.79 5.15 -12.36
CA ASP A 62 10.79 6.10 -13.48
C ASP A 62 11.13 7.53 -13.04
N ASN A 63 11.47 7.76 -11.76
CA ASN A 63 11.70 9.08 -11.15
C ASN A 63 10.54 10.05 -11.32
N LYS A 64 9.34 9.56 -11.64
CA LYS A 64 8.15 10.40 -11.79
C LYS A 64 7.75 10.97 -10.43
N GLN A 65 7.57 12.28 -10.39
CA GLN A 65 7.11 13.02 -9.21
C GLN A 65 5.60 13.22 -9.26
N LEU A 66 4.91 12.84 -8.19
CA LEU A 66 3.47 13.00 -8.01
C LEU A 66 3.21 13.95 -6.84
N VAL A 67 2.45 15.01 -7.07
CA VAL A 67 1.97 15.90 -6.01
C VAL A 67 0.86 15.20 -5.25
N LEU A 68 1.04 14.98 -3.95
CA LEU A 68 -0.01 14.42 -3.10
C LEU A 68 -0.89 15.52 -2.51
N ALA A 69 -0.31 16.56 -1.92
CA ALA A 69 -1.08 17.62 -1.27
C ALA A 69 -0.25 18.89 -1.11
N ASP A 70 -0.91 20.02 -0.86
CA ASP A 70 -0.25 21.18 -0.28
C ASP A 70 0.08 20.87 1.19
N LEU A 71 1.29 21.23 1.64
CA LEU A 71 1.78 20.94 3.01
C LEU A 71 0.89 21.60 4.07
N SER A 72 0.24 22.73 3.75
CA SER A 72 -0.72 23.39 4.64
C SER A 72 -1.91 22.51 5.00
N ASP A 73 -2.26 21.57 4.13
CA ASP A 73 -3.46 20.73 4.24
C ASP A 73 -3.15 19.35 4.78
N VAL A 74 -1.87 18.99 4.89
CA VAL A 74 -1.43 17.71 5.44
C VAL A 74 -1.59 17.70 6.96
N GLU A 75 -2.25 16.66 7.47
CA GLU A 75 -2.35 16.35 8.90
C GLU A 75 -1.29 15.31 9.29
N LYS A 76 -1.18 14.23 8.52
CA LYS A 76 -0.24 13.12 8.79
C LYS A 76 0.22 12.47 7.48
N VAL A 77 1.45 11.98 7.46
CA VAL A 77 1.98 11.11 6.39
C VAL A 77 2.36 9.77 7.01
N SER A 78 1.97 8.66 6.39
CA SER A 78 2.42 7.32 6.75
C SER A 78 2.96 6.57 5.53
N ALA A 79 3.99 5.76 5.76
CA ALA A 79 4.47 4.79 4.79
C ALA A 79 3.85 3.43 5.14
N GLU A 80 3.29 2.76 4.15
CA GLU A 80 2.52 1.53 4.30
C GLU A 80 3.03 0.48 3.31
N SER A 81 2.69 -0.78 3.54
CA SER A 81 2.92 -1.86 2.58
C SER A 81 1.67 -2.11 1.75
N HIS A 82 1.83 -2.30 0.46
CA HIS A 82 0.78 -2.66 -0.47
C HIS A 82 1.16 -3.90 -1.27
N ILE A 83 0.25 -4.88 -1.30
CA ILE A 83 0.39 -6.08 -2.11
C ILE A 83 -0.52 -5.93 -3.33
N PHE A 84 0.10 -5.81 -4.51
CA PHE A 84 -0.65 -5.76 -5.76
C PHE A 84 -1.22 -7.14 -6.09
N THR A 85 -2.48 -7.16 -6.52
CA THR A 85 -3.12 -8.36 -7.05
C THR A 85 -3.61 -8.12 -8.47
N PRO A 86 -3.59 -9.16 -9.34
CA PRO A 86 -4.15 -9.04 -10.70
C PRO A 86 -5.65 -8.74 -10.68
N THR A 87 -6.33 -9.14 -9.61
CA THR A 87 -7.77 -8.96 -9.43
C THR A 87 -8.07 -8.36 -8.06
N GLY A 88 -8.93 -7.34 -8.04
CA GLY A 88 -9.42 -6.73 -6.81
C GLY A 88 -8.40 -5.87 -6.06
N ILE A 89 -8.77 -5.56 -4.82
CA ILE A 89 -7.93 -4.88 -3.84
C ILE A 89 -7.97 -5.77 -2.59
N LYS A 90 -6.82 -6.22 -2.09
CA LYS A 90 -6.77 -6.94 -0.81
C LYS A 90 -7.19 -6.03 0.34
N PRO A 91 -7.69 -6.58 1.46
CA PRO A 91 -7.92 -5.80 2.68
C PRO A 91 -6.68 -4.98 3.02
N LEU A 92 -6.88 -3.67 3.18
CA LEU A 92 -5.81 -2.72 3.42
C LEU A 92 -5.98 -2.14 4.81
N VAL A 93 -4.89 -2.14 5.59
CA VAL A 93 -4.83 -1.51 6.90
C VAL A 93 -3.90 -0.32 6.79
N ILE A 94 -4.38 0.87 7.13
CA ILE A 94 -3.60 2.10 7.12
C ILE A 94 -3.70 2.71 8.50
N ASN A 95 -2.56 3.10 9.09
CA ASN A 95 -2.55 3.68 10.44
C ASN A 95 -3.30 2.82 11.47
N GLY A 96 -3.25 1.48 11.32
CA GLY A 96 -3.94 0.52 12.19
C GLY A 96 -5.47 0.47 12.03
N LYS A 97 -6.03 1.03 10.95
CA LYS A 97 -7.46 1.01 10.64
C LYS A 97 -7.72 0.31 9.32
N ASP A 98 -8.74 -0.54 9.30
CA ASP A 98 -9.22 -1.16 8.08
C ASP A 98 -9.78 -0.11 7.12
N VAL A 99 -9.36 -0.20 5.86
CA VAL A 99 -9.84 0.63 4.77
C VAL A 99 -11.05 -0.06 4.14
N GLU A 100 -12.22 0.55 4.29
CA GLU A 100 -13.47 0.02 3.75
C GLU A 100 -13.61 0.30 2.25
N GLU A 101 -13.30 1.52 1.83
CA GLU A 101 -13.53 1.98 0.46
C GLU A 101 -12.39 2.84 -0.07
N ILE A 102 -11.98 2.51 -1.28
CA ILE A 102 -10.97 3.25 -2.04
C ILE A 102 -11.62 3.78 -3.31
N TYR A 103 -11.33 5.02 -3.65
CA TYR A 103 -11.88 5.73 -4.79
C TYR A 103 -10.75 6.25 -5.69
N ASN A 104 -11.03 6.28 -6.99
CA ASN A 104 -10.22 7.06 -7.92
C ASN A 104 -10.37 8.56 -7.60
N ILE A 105 -9.45 9.38 -8.12
CA ILE A 105 -9.48 10.83 -7.92
C ILE A 105 -10.73 11.52 -8.50
N ASP A 106 -11.39 10.88 -9.47
CA ASP A 106 -12.66 11.33 -10.05
C ASP A 106 -13.89 11.00 -9.18
N GLY A 107 -13.68 10.30 -8.06
CA GLY A 107 -14.73 9.91 -7.11
C GLY A 107 -15.42 8.58 -7.41
N THR A 108 -15.06 7.88 -8.49
CA THR A 108 -15.56 6.52 -8.75
C THR A 108 -14.89 5.50 -7.83
N LYS A 109 -15.61 4.43 -7.45
CA LYS A 109 -15.06 3.38 -6.59
C LYS A 109 -13.96 2.62 -7.34
N ALA A 110 -12.79 2.51 -6.73
CA ALA A 110 -11.68 1.76 -7.30
C ALA A 110 -11.91 0.26 -7.13
N THR A 111 -11.62 -0.51 -8.18
CA THR A 111 -11.71 -1.99 -8.18
C THR A 111 -10.34 -2.65 -8.16
N THR A 112 -9.28 -1.91 -8.49
CA THR A 112 -7.88 -2.33 -8.45
C THR A 112 -6.98 -1.13 -8.12
N ILE A 113 -5.80 -1.41 -7.53
CA ILE A 113 -4.74 -0.42 -7.32
C ILE A 113 -3.67 -0.59 -8.40
N VAL A 114 -3.33 0.51 -9.05
CA VAL A 114 -2.32 0.59 -10.11
C VAL A 114 -1.13 1.38 -9.57
N PRO A 115 0.12 0.89 -9.74
CA PRO A 115 1.31 1.61 -9.33
C PRO A 115 1.34 3.06 -9.86
N GLY A 116 1.69 4.01 -9.00
CA GLY A 116 1.82 5.42 -9.35
C GLY A 116 0.52 6.16 -9.64
N ARG A 117 -0.65 5.57 -9.32
CA ARG A 117 -1.94 6.27 -9.37
C ARG A 117 -2.35 6.72 -7.97
N ILE A 118 -2.86 7.95 -7.89
CA ILE A 118 -3.37 8.52 -6.63
C ILE A 118 -4.84 8.14 -6.46
N TYR A 119 -5.17 7.69 -5.26
CA TYR A 119 -6.49 7.28 -4.82
C TYR A 119 -6.93 8.11 -3.61
N ILE A 120 -8.22 8.12 -3.34
CA ILE A 120 -8.85 8.73 -2.18
C ILE A 120 -9.41 7.63 -1.30
N ILE A 121 -9.06 7.64 -0.03
CA ILE A 121 -9.62 6.77 0.99
C ILE A 121 -10.59 7.62 1.82
N LYS A 122 -11.82 7.14 1.93
CA LYS A 122 -12.86 7.78 2.76
C LYS A 122 -13.12 6.91 3.98
N SER A 123 -13.14 7.51 5.15
CA SER A 123 -13.59 6.83 6.38
C SER A 123 -15.11 6.90 6.47
N GLN A 124 -15.82 5.77 6.54
CA GLN A 124 -17.27 5.69 6.77
C GLN A 124 -18.15 6.40 5.71
N GLY A 125 -17.71 6.43 4.45
CA GLY A 125 -18.48 7.04 3.33
C GLY A 125 -18.67 8.56 3.44
N LYS A 126 -18.07 9.22 4.42
CA LYS A 126 -18.14 10.67 4.63
C LYS A 126 -16.74 11.25 4.74
N THR A 127 -16.50 12.35 4.05
CA THR A 127 -15.39 13.27 4.35
C THR A 127 -15.50 13.59 5.85
N ARG A 128 -14.52 13.19 6.68
CA ARG A 128 -14.57 13.53 8.10
C ARG A 128 -14.35 15.03 8.23
N LYS A 129 -15.44 15.81 8.23
CA LYS A 129 -15.39 17.24 8.56
C LYS A 129 -14.60 17.40 9.86
N VAL A 130 -13.41 17.99 9.78
CA VAL A 130 -12.59 18.25 10.96
C VAL A 130 -13.38 19.16 11.88
N VAL A 131 -13.59 18.67 13.10
CA VAL A 131 -14.07 19.50 14.21
C VAL A 131 -12.89 20.39 14.57
N LYS A 132 -13.02 21.69 14.26
CA LYS A 132 -12.13 22.73 14.80
C LYS A 132 -12.33 22.89 16.29
#